data_AF-A0A3M1L104-F1
#
_entry.id   AF-A0A3M1L104-F1
#
_cell.length_a   1.000
_cell.length_b   1.000
_cell.length_c   1.000
_cell.angle_alpha   90.00
_cell.angle_beta   90.00
_cell.angle_gamma   90.00
#
_symmetry.space_group_name_H-M   'P 1'
#
loop_
_entity.id
_entity.type
_entity.pdbx_description
1 polymer ?
#
loop_
_entity_poly.entity_id
_entity_poly.type
_entity_poly.pdbx_seq_one_letter_code
_entity_poly.pdbx_strand_id
1 'polypeptide(L)'
;PLHYEFETGAAVWLTPIISYVQREGTELAGFNVGGSLPVDEEFSLIAEVGANFTEDGNAFIGDSRENEIPWTFAVRWHALSLFGDDTNQENAPTLEIYLTNRVGSSTWHQLRVRDQNRTAVGVGLSVPF
;
A
#
# COMPACT_ATOMS: atom_id res chain seq x y z
N PRO A 1 5.99 11.47 -3.93
CA PRO A 1 6.11 10.56 -2.77
C PRO A 1 7.39 10.91 -2.01
N LEU A 2 7.35 10.88 -0.68
CA LEU A 2 8.52 10.97 0.17
C LEU A 2 8.82 9.57 0.68
N HIS A 3 10.07 9.13 0.60
CA HIS A 3 10.52 7.83 1.07
C HIS A 3 11.82 8.05 1.84
N TYR A 4 11.93 7.43 3.01
CA TYR A 4 13.14 7.46 3.82
C TYR A 4 13.44 6.06 4.32
N GLU A 5 14.67 5.63 4.12
CA GLU A 5 15.17 4.33 4.55
C GLU A 5 16.24 4.54 5.61
N PHE A 6 16.13 3.79 6.70
CA PHE A 6 17.07 3.78 7.80
C PHE A 6 18.20 2.79 7.52
N GLU A 7 19.37 2.99 8.13
CA GLU A 7 20.51 2.05 8.01
C GLU A 7 20.17 0.63 8.44
N THR A 8 19.13 0.45 9.26
CA THR A 8 18.62 -0.86 9.70
C THR A 8 17.76 -1.57 8.63
N GLY A 9 17.55 -0.98 7.45
CA GLY A 9 16.67 -1.49 6.40
C GLY A 9 15.17 -1.23 6.65
N ALA A 10 14.82 -0.62 7.78
CA ALA A 10 13.46 -0.11 7.97
C ALA A 10 13.22 1.05 7.00
N ALA A 11 11.98 1.24 6.54
CA ALA A 11 11.63 2.38 5.70
C ALA A 11 10.27 2.95 6.08
N VAL A 12 10.11 4.24 5.79
CA VAL A 12 8.84 4.96 5.94
C VAL A 12 8.59 5.81 4.70
N TRP A 13 7.32 5.94 4.31
CA TRP A 13 6.94 6.74 3.17
C TRP A 13 5.64 7.50 3.38
N LEU A 14 5.53 8.62 2.67
CA LEU A 14 4.34 9.46 2.55
C LEU A 14 4.01 9.66 1.07
N THR A 15 2.81 9.26 0.67
CA THR A 15 2.29 9.47 -0.68
C THR A 15 1.10 10.42 -0.63
N PRO A 16 1.28 11.73 -0.91
CA PRO A 16 0.16 12.63 -1.07
C PRO A 16 -0.66 12.26 -2.31
N ILE A 17 -1.98 12.41 -2.23
CA ILE A 17 -2.93 12.15 -3.31
C ILE A 17 -3.71 13.43 -3.56
N ILE A 18 -3.75 13.86 -4.82
CA ILE A 18 -4.63 14.93 -5.30
C ILE A 18 -5.17 14.45 -6.65
N SER A 19 -6.48 14.46 -6.81
CA SER A 19 -7.19 14.17 -8.05
C SER A 19 -8.05 15.36 -8.43
N TYR A 20 -7.94 15.77 -9.69
CA TYR A 20 -8.71 16.86 -10.25
C TYR A 20 -9.49 16.36 -11.47
N VAL A 21 -10.80 16.59 -11.47
CA VAL A 21 -11.69 16.32 -12.60
C VAL A 21 -12.19 17.63 -13.15
N GLN A 22 -11.97 17.83 -14.46
CA GLN A 22 -12.14 19.11 -15.14
C GLN A 22 -13.56 19.72 -15.07
N ARG A 23 -14.58 18.91 -14.76
CA ARG A 23 -15.97 19.36 -14.60
C ARG A 23 -16.39 19.62 -13.16
N GLU A 24 -15.82 18.91 -12.19
CA GLU A 24 -16.28 18.90 -10.80
C GLU A 24 -15.24 19.48 -9.82
N GLY A 25 -14.02 19.77 -10.29
CA GLY A 25 -12.94 20.32 -9.48
C GLY A 25 -12.08 19.24 -8.81
N THR A 26 -11.57 19.49 -7.61
CA THR A 26 -10.81 18.49 -6.85
C THR A 26 -11.76 17.47 -6.25
N GLU A 27 -11.82 16.26 -6.82
CA GLU A 27 -12.72 15.19 -6.36
C GLU A 27 -12.13 14.34 -5.23
N LEU A 28 -10.79 14.22 -5.18
CA LEU A 28 -10.09 13.45 -4.15
C LEU A 28 -8.83 14.18 -3.71
N ALA A 29 -8.63 14.28 -2.41
CA ALA A 29 -7.44 14.84 -1.77
C ALA A 29 -7.15 14.00 -0.54
N GLY A 30 -5.90 13.68 -0.28
CA GLY A 30 -5.56 12.76 0.79
C GLY A 30 -4.08 12.46 0.86
N PHE A 31 -3.74 11.46 1.66
CA PHE A 31 -2.40 10.91 1.70
C PHE A 31 -2.42 9.45 2.12
N ASN A 32 -1.30 8.76 1.88
CA ASN A 32 -0.97 7.50 2.52
C ASN A 32 0.34 7.63 3.28
N VAL A 33 0.39 7.10 4.49
CA VAL A 33 1.61 6.89 5.27
C VAL A 33 1.80 5.38 5.40
N GLY A 34 2.98 4.91 5.06
CA GLY A 34 3.34 3.52 5.24
C GLY A 34 4.77 3.35 5.70
N GLY A 35 5.10 2.11 6.04
CA GLY A 35 6.45 1.73 6.39
C GLY A 35 6.68 0.24 6.25
N SER A 36 7.95 -0.12 6.19
CA SER A 36 8.43 -1.49 6.23
C SER A 36 9.43 -1.66 7.37
N LEU A 37 9.34 -2.80 8.05
CA LEU A 37 10.24 -3.18 9.12
C LEU A 37 10.82 -4.56 8.80
N PRO A 38 12.14 -4.70 8.57
CA PRO A 38 12.77 -6.01 8.49
C PRO A 38 12.66 -6.70 9.86
N VAL A 39 12.14 -7.91 9.85
CA VAL A 39 12.04 -8.77 11.05
C VAL A 39 13.22 -9.73 11.10
N ASP A 40 13.69 -10.16 9.93
CA ASP A 40 14.85 -11.02 9.76
C ASP A 40 15.45 -10.79 8.35
N GLU A 41 16.53 -11.51 8.01
CA GLU A 41 17.23 -11.43 6.73
C GLU A 41 16.32 -11.71 5.52
N GLU A 42 15.27 -12.52 5.67
CA GLU A 42 14.35 -12.85 4.57
C GLU A 42 12.96 -12.23 4.71
N PHE A 43 12.60 -11.64 5.86
CA PHE A 43 11.21 -11.24 6.12
C PHE A 43 11.08 -9.78 6.53
N SER A 44 10.07 -9.12 5.98
CA SER A 44 9.70 -7.76 6.36
C SER A 44 8.19 -7.64 6.60
N LEU A 45 7.81 -6.87 7.61
CA LEU A 45 6.43 -6.45 7.84
C LEU A 45 6.19 -5.11 7.16
N ILE A 46 5.05 -4.97 6.52
CA ILE A 46 4.63 -3.74 5.83
C ILE A 46 3.28 -3.33 6.37
N ALA A 47 3.14 -2.04 6.68
CA ALA A 47 1.86 -1.46 7.03
C ALA A 47 1.70 -0.14 6.30
N GLU A 48 0.50 0.13 5.79
CA GLU A 48 0.15 1.40 5.19
C GLU A 48 -1.27 1.79 5.58
N VAL A 49 -1.46 3.07 5.88
CA VAL A 49 -2.76 3.68 6.18
C VAL A 49 -2.89 4.98 5.40
N GLY A 50 -4.11 5.36 5.03
CA GLY A 50 -4.37 6.62 4.36
C GLY A 50 -5.51 7.40 4.97
N ALA A 51 -5.67 8.61 4.47
CA ALA A 51 -6.78 9.48 4.78
C ALA A 51 -7.21 10.19 3.49
N ASN A 52 -8.52 10.24 3.26
CA ASN A 52 -9.13 11.06 2.23
C ASN A 52 -9.88 12.22 2.89
N PHE A 53 -9.84 13.39 2.26
CA PHE A 53 -10.34 14.66 2.79
C PHE A 53 -11.50 15.24 1.97
N THR A 54 -12.06 14.49 1.03
CA THR A 54 -13.16 14.97 0.20
C THR A 54 -14.51 14.57 0.77
N GLU A 55 -15.47 15.47 0.59
CA GLU A 55 -16.78 15.43 1.27
C GLU A 55 -17.67 14.30 0.73
N ASP A 56 -17.41 13.83 -0.49
CA ASP A 56 -18.26 12.83 -1.15
C ASP A 56 -18.03 11.39 -0.66
N GLY A 57 -17.02 11.14 0.18
CA GLY A 57 -16.68 9.80 0.68
C GLY A 57 -15.93 8.92 -0.34
N ASN A 58 -15.22 7.91 0.17
CA ASN A 58 -14.34 7.03 -0.62
C ASN A 58 -14.78 5.55 -0.61
N ALA A 59 -15.91 5.25 0.03
CA ALA A 59 -16.53 3.93 0.05
C ALA A 59 -18.05 4.05 0.09
N PHE A 60 -18.75 3.08 -0.50
CA PHE A 60 -20.17 2.85 -0.28
C PHE A 60 -20.35 1.89 0.90
N ILE A 61 -21.14 2.28 1.88
CA ILE A 61 -21.59 1.44 3.00
C ILE A 61 -23.11 1.35 2.89
N GLY A 62 -23.62 0.19 2.48
CA GLY A 62 -25.01 0.09 2.01
C GLY A 62 -25.26 1.03 0.82
N ASP A 63 -26.19 1.97 0.99
CA ASP A 63 -26.61 2.94 -0.04
C ASP A 63 -26.02 4.36 0.15
N SER A 64 -25.19 4.57 1.19
CA SER A 64 -24.55 5.86 1.48
C SER A 64 -23.06 5.84 1.16
N ARG A 65 -22.54 7.00 0.71
CA ARG A 65 -21.09 7.19 0.65
C ARG A 65 -20.57 7.64 2.01
N GLU A 66 -19.49 7.01 2.43
CA GLU A 66 -18.79 7.28 3.67
C GLU A 66 -17.29 7.43 3.42
N ASN A 67 -16.62 8.14 4.32
CA ASN A 67 -15.18 8.27 4.30
C ASN A 67 -14.55 7.22 5.20
N GLU A 68 -13.96 6.22 4.60
CA GLU A 68 -13.40 5.05 5.25
C GLU A 68 -11.87 5.08 5.17
N ILE A 69 -11.19 4.66 6.24
CA ILE A 69 -9.72 4.69 6.29
C ILE A 69 -9.16 3.54 5.43
N PRO A 70 -8.42 3.82 4.33
CA PRO A 70 -7.79 2.78 3.53
C PRO A 70 -6.51 2.27 4.22
N TRP A 71 -6.35 0.96 4.36
CA TRP A 71 -5.21 0.34 5.04
C TRP A 71 -4.75 -0.94 4.34
N THR A 72 -3.48 -1.28 4.53
CA THR A 72 -2.86 -2.53 4.11
C THR A 72 -1.90 -3.00 5.19
N PHE A 73 -1.89 -4.30 5.45
CA PHE A 73 -0.87 -4.98 6.24
C PHE A 73 -0.33 -6.14 5.41
N ALA A 74 0.99 -6.28 5.31
CA ALA A 74 1.61 -7.34 4.53
C ALA A 74 2.82 -7.96 5.23
N VAL A 75 3.07 -9.22 4.89
CA VAL A 75 4.35 -9.89 5.13
C VAL A 75 5.02 -10.05 3.77
N ARG A 76 6.23 -9.54 3.64
CA ARG A 76 7.10 -9.71 2.47
C ARG A 76 8.17 -10.73 2.80
N TRP A 77 8.32 -11.70 1.91
CA TRP A 77 9.42 -12.66 1.91
C TRP A 77 10.37 -12.33 0.75
N HIS A 78 11.64 -12.14 1.06
CA HIS A 78 12.75 -12.02 0.13
C HIS A 78 13.36 -13.40 -0.05
N ALA A 79 13.21 -13.98 -1.24
CA ALA A 79 13.57 -15.38 -1.49
C ALA A 79 15.08 -15.62 -1.66
N LEU A 80 15.91 -15.05 -0.78
CA LEU A 80 17.37 -15.10 -0.83
C LEU A 80 17.90 -16.55 -0.85
N SER A 81 17.42 -17.39 0.07
CA SER A 81 17.82 -18.80 0.18
C SER A 81 17.55 -19.65 -1.06
N LEU A 82 16.65 -19.23 -1.96
CA LEU A 82 16.36 -19.95 -3.21
C LEU A 82 17.38 -19.67 -4.32
N PHE A 83 18.10 -18.55 -4.27
CA PHE A 83 19.01 -18.10 -5.33
C PHE A 83 20.48 -18.07 -4.92
N GLY A 84 20.78 -18.39 -3.67
CA GLY A 84 22.14 -18.46 -3.13
C GLY A 84 22.58 -17.15 -2.48
N ASP A 85 23.67 -17.25 -1.71
CA ASP A 85 24.20 -16.26 -0.76
C ASP A 85 24.74 -14.95 -1.40
N ASP A 86 24.74 -14.87 -2.74
CA ASP A 86 25.38 -13.78 -3.49
C ASP A 86 24.38 -12.71 -3.99
N THR A 87 23.12 -12.81 -3.57
CA THR A 87 22.05 -11.88 -3.98
C THR A 87 21.83 -10.85 -2.88
N ASN A 88 22.16 -9.58 -3.12
CA ASN A 88 21.67 -8.49 -2.26
C ASN A 88 20.13 -8.54 -2.17
N GLN A 89 19.55 -8.28 -0.99
CA GLN A 89 18.09 -8.23 -0.78
C GLN A 89 17.36 -7.41 -1.85
N GLU A 90 17.96 -6.32 -2.32
CA GLU A 90 17.41 -5.45 -3.37
C GLU A 90 17.12 -6.17 -4.70
N ASN A 91 17.87 -7.24 -4.99
CA ASN A 91 17.77 -8.01 -6.23
C ASN A 91 17.17 -9.41 -6.02
N ALA A 92 16.64 -9.69 -4.83
CA ALA A 92 15.94 -10.94 -4.57
C ALA A 92 14.50 -10.88 -5.09
N PRO A 93 13.97 -11.96 -5.71
CA PRO A 93 12.54 -12.07 -5.93
C PRO A 93 11.78 -11.96 -4.61
N THR A 94 10.66 -11.25 -4.61
CA THR A 94 9.85 -11.05 -3.41
C THR A 94 8.44 -11.59 -3.59
N LEU A 95 7.95 -12.24 -2.53
CA LEU A 95 6.56 -12.68 -2.40
C LEU A 95 5.92 -11.92 -1.25
N GLU A 96 4.75 -11.35 -1.49
CA GLU A 96 3.98 -10.63 -0.48
C GLU A 96 2.63 -11.29 -0.26
N ILE A 97 2.24 -11.46 1.00
CA ILE A 97 0.87 -11.80 1.37
C ILE A 97 0.32 -10.62 2.16
N TYR A 98 -0.81 -10.07 1.75
CA TYR A 98 -1.36 -8.87 2.34
C TYR A 98 -2.85 -8.95 2.63
N LEU A 99 -3.24 -8.31 3.73
CA LEU A 99 -4.60 -7.98 4.10
C LEU A 99 -4.83 -6.50 3.79
N THR A 100 -5.96 -6.17 3.17
CA THR A 100 -6.26 -4.78 2.81
C THR A 100 -7.74 -4.56 2.66
N ASN A 101 -8.21 -3.35 2.95
CA ASN A 101 -9.54 -2.89 2.53
C ASN A 101 -9.47 -1.96 1.30
N ARG A 102 -8.33 -1.96 0.59
CA ARG A 102 -8.11 -1.15 -0.61
C ARG A 102 -8.52 -1.91 -1.85
N VAL A 103 -8.89 -1.15 -2.88
CA VAL A 103 -9.06 -1.67 -4.23
C VAL A 103 -7.69 -1.60 -4.90
N GLY A 104 -7.17 -2.74 -5.36
CA GLY A 104 -5.89 -2.83 -6.07
C GLY A 104 -4.63 -2.71 -5.19
N SER A 105 -3.47 -2.88 -5.81
CA SER A 105 -2.16 -2.97 -5.13
C SER A 105 -1.39 -1.64 -5.04
N SER A 106 -2.00 -0.52 -5.43
CA SER A 106 -1.35 0.80 -5.50
C SER A 106 -2.21 1.85 -4.80
N THR A 107 -1.56 2.85 -4.22
CA THR A 107 -2.19 4.03 -3.63
C THR A 107 -3.13 4.74 -4.60
N TRP A 108 -2.84 4.73 -5.90
CA TRP A 108 -3.67 5.34 -6.94
C TRP A 108 -4.95 4.57 -7.24
N HIS A 109 -5.01 3.28 -6.91
CA HIS A 109 -6.24 2.52 -7.09
C HIS A 109 -7.32 2.90 -6.06
N GLN A 110 -6.96 3.65 -5.01
CA GLN A 110 -7.91 4.31 -4.12
C GLN A 110 -8.70 5.46 -4.77
N LEU A 111 -8.36 5.86 -6.00
CA LEU A 111 -9.16 6.82 -6.76
C LEU A 111 -10.53 6.26 -7.18
N ARG A 112 -10.81 4.98 -6.89
CA ARG A 112 -12.10 4.32 -7.11
C ARG A 112 -12.87 4.26 -5.80
N VAL A 113 -14.18 4.50 -5.87
CA VAL A 113 -15.07 4.27 -4.73
C VAL A 113 -15.13 2.77 -4.43
N ARG A 114 -14.92 2.40 -3.16
CA ARG A 114 -14.91 1.01 -2.70
C ARG A 114 -16.32 0.54 -2.37
N ASP A 115 -16.63 -0.73 -2.63
CA ASP A 115 -17.93 -1.31 -2.24
C ASP A 115 -17.80 -2.04 -0.89
N GLN A 116 -18.64 -1.66 0.07
CA GLN A 116 -18.77 -2.23 1.42
C GLN A 116 -17.49 -2.28 2.28
N ASN A 117 -16.43 -1.54 1.92
CA ASN A 117 -15.15 -1.45 2.67
C ASN A 117 -14.61 -2.82 3.14
N ARG A 118 -14.79 -3.88 2.34
CA ARG A 118 -14.50 -5.24 2.77
C ARG A 118 -13.00 -5.47 2.87
N THR A 119 -12.60 -6.22 3.91
CA THR A 119 -11.24 -6.75 4.00
C THR A 119 -11.06 -7.84 2.95
N ALA A 120 -9.97 -7.74 2.20
CA ALA A 120 -9.52 -8.67 1.18
C ALA A 120 -8.14 -9.22 1.54
N VAL A 121 -7.83 -10.39 0.97
CA VAL A 121 -6.52 -11.03 1.02
C VAL A 121 -5.94 -11.04 -0.38
N GLY A 122 -4.66 -10.73 -0.52
CA GLY A 122 -3.96 -10.74 -1.80
C GLY A 122 -2.56 -11.32 -1.70
N VAL A 123 -2.03 -11.69 -2.85
CA VAL A 123 -0.64 -12.15 -3.03
C VAL A 123 0.01 -11.29 -4.12
N GLY A 124 1.24 -10.84 -3.86
CA GLY A 124 2.08 -10.10 -4.81
C GLY A 124 3.35 -10.87 -5.08
N LEU A 125 3.80 -10.87 -6.34
CA LEU A 125 5.10 -11.41 -6.75
C LEU A 125 5.85 -10.31 -7.49
N SER A 126 7.08 -10.03 -7.06
CA SER A 126 8.00 -9.15 -7.76
C SER A 126 9.27 -9.91 -8.09
N VAL A 127 9.71 -9.79 -9.35
CA VAL A 127 10.99 -10.34 -9.81
C VAL A 127 11.79 -9.16 -10.37
N PRO A 128 12.87 -8.74 -9.69
CA PRO A 128 13.75 -7.70 -10.22
C PRO A 128 14.45 -8.22 -11.50
N PHE A 129 14.63 -7.34 -12.49
CA PHE A 129 15.23 -7.63 -13.80
C PHE A 129 16.33 -6.62 -14.15
#